data_AF-A0A849GJL0-F1
#
_entry.id   AF-A0A849GJL0-F1
#
_cell.length_a   1.000
_cell.length_b   1.000
_cell.length_c   1.000
_cell.angle_alpha   90.00
_cell.angle_beta   90.00
_cell.angle_gamma   90.00
#
_symmetry.space_group_name_H-M   'P 1'
#
loop_
_entity.id
_entity.type
_entity.pdbx_description
1 polymer ?
#
loop_
_entity_poly.entity_id
_entity_poly.type
_entity_poly.pdbx_seq_one_letter_code
_entity_poly.pdbx_strand_id
1 'polypeptide(L)'
;MRRAASLLIPLTLILLYYGFWFGAVILLVSRYPALTQYLPLGGISDLAASNADSFEPVYTRAERTVLAPTGPLRLGLASIGSLIFTVPVSWVYFITSRTRRIDQSFLQTIMILPVVVTGIAMIVVNSLALAFSLAGVVAAVRFRFTLSQPSDAMYIFVAIGIGLGSGIGALGISGIISLMFVVATLVIWKLEYGKTLSGPFLTMLTRRDAGEDDY
;
A
#
# COMPACT_ATOMS: atom_id res chain seq x y z
N MET A 1 23.44 2.02 23.94
CA MET A 1 23.56 2.96 22.79
C MET A 1 23.76 2.31 21.40
N ARG A 2 24.11 1.01 21.26
CA ARG A 2 24.35 0.36 19.95
C ARG A 2 23.11 0.01 19.09
N ARG A 3 21.89 -0.03 19.65
CA ARG A 3 20.65 -0.37 18.88
C ARG A 3 20.09 0.78 18.01
N ALA A 4 20.46 2.03 18.29
CA ALA A 4 19.94 3.18 17.53
C ALA A 4 20.61 3.35 16.15
N ALA A 5 21.89 3.01 16.04
CA ALA A 5 22.66 3.14 14.79
C ALA A 5 22.27 2.07 13.74
N SER A 6 21.77 0.91 14.16
CA SER A 6 21.41 -0.18 13.24
C SER A 6 20.11 0.04 12.45
N LEU A 7 19.32 1.07 12.78
CA LEU A 7 18.04 1.37 12.14
C LEU A 7 18.09 2.52 11.15
N LEU A 8 19.08 3.39 11.26
CA LEU A 8 19.33 4.43 10.27
C LEU A 8 19.66 3.82 8.91
N ILE A 9 20.39 2.70 8.88
CA ILE A 9 20.78 2.01 7.65
C ILE A 9 19.55 1.50 6.86
N PRO A 10 18.61 0.70 7.41
CA PRO A 10 17.44 0.27 6.65
C PRO A 10 16.49 1.42 6.32
N LEU A 11 16.32 2.41 7.20
CA LEU A 11 15.47 3.56 6.94
C LEU A 11 16.01 4.43 5.79
N THR A 12 17.31 4.72 5.79
CA THR A 12 17.94 5.49 4.70
C THR A 12 17.85 4.74 3.37
N LEU A 13 18.00 3.42 3.36
CA LEU A 13 17.86 2.62 2.14
C LEU A 13 16.42 2.65 1.60
N ILE A 14 15.42 2.57 2.48
CA ILE A 14 14.00 2.71 2.13
C ILE A 14 13.73 4.12 1.55
N LEU A 15 14.22 5.18 2.20
CA LEU A 15 14.02 6.54 1.72
C LEU A 15 14.73 6.78 0.38
N LEU A 16 15.94 6.24 0.21
CA LEU A 16 16.66 6.27 -1.07
C LEU A 16 15.90 5.51 -2.16
N TYR A 17 15.25 4.39 -1.84
CA TYR A 17 14.41 3.66 -2.78
C TYR A 17 13.23 4.51 -3.27
N TYR A 18 12.48 5.14 -2.37
CA TYR A 18 11.40 6.06 -2.76
C TYR A 18 11.94 7.26 -3.53
N GLY A 19 13.05 7.85 -3.09
CA GLY A 19 13.69 8.98 -3.75
C GLY A 19 14.16 8.63 -5.17
N PHE A 20 14.74 7.45 -5.35
CA PHE A 20 15.14 6.93 -6.65
C PHE A 20 13.95 6.78 -7.60
N TRP A 21 12.87 6.13 -7.16
CA TRP A 21 11.69 5.95 -8.02
C TRP A 21 10.95 7.26 -8.30
N PHE A 22 10.82 8.13 -7.30
CA PHE A 22 10.21 9.45 -7.47
C PHE A 22 11.03 10.32 -8.42
N GLY A 23 12.35 10.35 -8.25
CA GLY A 23 13.27 11.04 -9.15
C GLY A 23 13.27 10.46 -10.55
N ALA A 24 13.23 9.13 -10.70
CA ALA A 24 13.14 8.45 -11.98
C ALA A 24 11.85 8.81 -12.72
N VAL A 25 10.69 8.82 -12.03
CA VAL A 25 9.40 9.22 -12.61
C VAL A 25 9.44 10.69 -13.04
N ILE A 26 9.96 11.60 -12.20
CA ILE A 26 10.09 13.02 -12.55
C ILE A 26 11.01 13.22 -13.76
N LEU A 27 12.16 12.55 -13.80
CA LEU A 27 13.08 12.60 -14.94
C LEU A 27 12.43 12.07 -16.21
N LEU A 28 11.72 10.93 -16.12
CA LEU A 28 11.06 10.32 -17.26
C LEU A 28 9.96 11.23 -17.83
N VAL A 29 9.14 11.82 -16.96
CA VAL A 29 8.05 12.73 -17.33
C VAL A 29 8.58 14.05 -17.88
N SER A 30 9.64 14.62 -17.29
CA SER A 30 10.25 15.87 -17.79
C SER A 30 10.98 15.69 -19.11
N ARG A 31 11.56 14.51 -19.37
CA ARG A 31 12.22 14.18 -20.65
C ARG A 31 11.22 13.81 -21.74
N TYR A 32 10.12 13.17 -21.40
CA TYR A 32 9.11 12.69 -22.34
C TYR A 32 7.70 13.05 -21.84
N PRO A 33 7.21 14.27 -22.12
CA PRO A 33 5.89 14.70 -21.64
C PRO A 33 4.74 13.84 -22.18
N ALA A 34 4.93 13.16 -23.31
CA ALA A 34 3.97 12.19 -23.85
C ALA A 34 3.69 10.99 -22.92
N LEU A 35 4.62 10.64 -22.02
CA LEU A 35 4.44 9.54 -21.06
C LEU A 35 3.36 9.82 -20.00
N THR A 36 3.02 11.09 -19.78
CA THR A 36 1.96 11.47 -18.83
C THR A 36 0.59 10.90 -19.21
N GLN A 37 0.35 10.63 -20.50
CA GLN A 37 -0.90 10.05 -21.00
C GLN A 37 -1.01 8.54 -20.72
N TYR A 38 0.12 7.87 -20.46
CA TYR A 38 0.19 6.44 -20.21
C TYR A 38 0.42 6.11 -18.74
N LEU A 39 1.09 7.01 -18.00
CA LEU A 39 1.29 6.84 -16.58
C LEU A 39 -0.01 7.13 -15.81
N PRO A 40 -0.44 6.23 -14.92
CA PRO A 40 -1.62 6.40 -14.08
C PRO A 40 -1.34 7.42 -12.96
N LEU A 41 -1.15 8.69 -13.30
CA LEU A 41 -0.85 9.78 -12.35
C LEU A 41 -2.03 10.75 -12.15
N GLY A 42 -3.08 10.67 -12.97
CA GLY A 42 -4.17 11.67 -13.03
C GLY A 42 -5.58 11.17 -12.69
N GLY A 43 -5.78 9.90 -12.34
CA GLY A 43 -7.12 9.30 -12.21
C GLY A 43 -8.07 9.92 -11.19
N ILE A 44 -7.56 10.79 -10.29
CA ILE A 44 -8.38 11.53 -9.31
C ILE A 44 -9.26 12.57 -10.02
N SER A 45 -8.78 13.22 -11.07
CA SER A 45 -9.60 14.18 -11.82
C SER A 45 -10.75 13.51 -12.55
N ASP A 46 -10.53 12.28 -13.03
CA ASP A 46 -11.54 11.49 -13.73
C ASP A 46 -12.63 11.02 -12.76
N LEU A 47 -12.25 10.64 -11.53
CA LEU A 47 -13.19 10.36 -10.44
C LEU A 47 -14.01 11.59 -10.05
N ALA A 48 -13.37 12.76 -9.92
CA ALA A 48 -14.06 14.00 -9.59
C ALA A 48 -15.04 14.45 -10.69
N ALA A 49 -14.75 14.13 -11.95
CA ALA A 49 -15.62 14.40 -13.10
C ALA A 49 -16.74 13.36 -13.27
N SER A 50 -16.69 12.23 -12.56
CA SER A 50 -17.70 11.18 -12.68
C SER A 50 -19.02 11.60 -12.01
N ASN A 51 -20.08 11.72 -12.81
CA ASN A 51 -21.42 12.06 -12.31
C ASN A 51 -22.04 10.82 -11.61
N ALA A 52 -22.14 10.89 -10.28
CA ALA A 52 -22.72 9.84 -9.43
C ALA A 52 -24.21 9.57 -9.71
N ASP A 53 -24.91 10.50 -10.36
CA ASP A 53 -26.36 10.44 -10.60
C ASP A 53 -26.75 9.68 -11.87
N SER A 54 -25.76 9.20 -12.65
CA SER A 54 -26.00 8.51 -13.92
C SER A 54 -25.96 6.98 -13.77
N PHE A 55 -27.13 6.33 -13.81
CA PHE A 55 -27.25 4.88 -13.89
C PHE A 55 -27.04 4.38 -15.33
N GLU A 56 -25.81 4.50 -15.85
CA GLU A 56 -25.47 3.78 -17.09
C GLU A 56 -25.30 2.28 -16.83
N PRO A 57 -25.68 1.41 -17.79
CA PRO A 57 -25.46 -0.02 -17.69
C PRO A 57 -23.99 -0.37 -17.47
N VAL A 58 -23.73 -1.21 -16.46
CA VAL A 58 -22.40 -1.60 -15.95
C VAL A 58 -21.45 -2.08 -17.05
N TYR A 59 -21.95 -2.89 -17.98
CA TYR A 59 -21.13 -3.54 -19.01
C TYR A 59 -20.49 -2.53 -19.97
N THR A 60 -21.21 -1.48 -20.35
CA THR A 60 -20.77 -0.48 -21.33
C THR A 60 -19.58 0.35 -20.84
N ARG A 61 -19.49 0.61 -19.52
CA ARG A 61 -18.38 1.39 -18.93
C ARG A 61 -17.12 0.57 -18.71
N ALA A 62 -17.26 -0.67 -18.26
CA ALA A 62 -16.14 -1.59 -18.13
C ALA A 62 -15.53 -1.88 -19.51
N GLU A 63 -16.37 -2.10 -20.51
CA GLU A 63 -15.94 -2.30 -21.91
C GLU A 63 -15.14 -1.10 -22.44
N ARG A 64 -15.63 0.14 -22.28
CA ARG A 64 -14.89 1.34 -22.71
C ARG A 64 -13.54 1.52 -22.02
N THR A 65 -13.45 1.16 -20.74
CA THR A 65 -12.22 1.31 -19.95
C THR A 65 -11.18 0.25 -20.32
N VAL A 66 -11.64 -0.99 -20.53
CA VAL A 66 -10.78 -2.14 -20.85
C VAL A 66 -10.40 -2.20 -22.33
N LEU A 67 -11.33 -1.88 -23.24
CA LEU A 67 -11.10 -1.86 -24.69
C LEU A 67 -10.47 -0.56 -25.21
N ALA A 68 -10.23 0.43 -24.34
CA ALA A 68 -9.46 1.60 -24.74
C ALA A 68 -8.09 1.13 -25.30
N PRO A 69 -7.61 1.66 -26.44
CA PRO A 69 -6.35 1.23 -27.05
C PRO A 69 -5.14 1.31 -26.10
N THR A 70 -5.22 2.18 -25.09
CA THR A 70 -4.19 2.37 -24.06
C THR A 70 -4.45 1.62 -22.76
N GLY A 71 -5.61 0.97 -22.62
CA GLY A 71 -6.08 0.30 -21.40
C GLY A 71 -5.13 -0.79 -20.89
N PRO A 72 -4.78 -1.81 -21.70
CA PRO A 72 -3.87 -2.87 -21.27
C PRO A 72 -2.47 -2.35 -20.88
N LEU A 73 -1.95 -1.36 -21.61
CA LEU A 73 -0.66 -0.74 -21.30
C LEU A 73 -0.69 0.03 -19.98
N ARG A 74 -1.75 0.80 -19.74
CA ARG A 74 -1.98 1.51 -18.47
C ARG A 74 -2.08 0.54 -17.30
N LEU A 75 -2.79 -0.57 -17.46
CA LEU A 75 -2.88 -1.62 -16.45
C LEU A 75 -1.52 -2.23 -16.15
N GLY A 76 -0.72 -2.53 -17.18
CA GLY A 76 0.64 -3.06 -17.02
C GLY A 76 1.52 -2.10 -16.21
N LEU A 77 1.53 -0.82 -16.58
CA LEU A 77 2.30 0.21 -15.87
C LEU A 77 1.80 0.42 -14.43
N ALA A 78 0.49 0.44 -14.21
CA ALA A 78 -0.13 0.54 -12.89
C ALA A 78 0.27 -0.65 -11.99
N SER A 79 0.26 -1.86 -12.55
CA SER A 79 0.62 -3.09 -11.84
C SER A 79 2.11 -3.13 -11.47
N ILE A 80 2.98 -2.67 -12.37
CA ILE A 80 4.42 -2.53 -12.08
C ILE A 80 4.63 -1.48 -10.98
N GLY A 81 3.92 -0.34 -11.05
CA GLY A 81 3.97 0.70 -10.02
C GLY A 81 3.51 0.21 -8.65
N SER A 82 2.42 -0.56 -8.60
CA SER A 82 1.90 -1.12 -7.34
C SER A 82 2.89 -2.13 -6.73
N LEU A 83 3.56 -2.94 -7.54
CA LEU A 83 4.64 -3.83 -7.10
C LEU A 83 5.83 -3.05 -6.52
N ILE A 84 6.29 -2.01 -7.21
CA ILE A 84 7.38 -1.14 -6.74
C ILE A 84 7.07 -0.58 -5.35
N PHE A 85 5.86 -0.07 -5.13
CA PHE A 85 5.49 0.46 -3.82
C PHE A 85 5.25 -0.61 -2.75
N THR A 86 5.03 -1.86 -3.12
CA THR A 86 4.83 -2.94 -2.15
C THR A 86 6.14 -3.54 -1.67
N VAL A 87 7.24 -3.38 -2.43
CA VAL A 87 8.57 -3.87 -2.05
C VAL A 87 9.02 -3.31 -0.69
N PRO A 88 9.01 -1.98 -0.43
CA PRO A 88 9.37 -1.44 0.89
C PRO A 88 8.47 -1.95 2.03
N VAL A 89 7.18 -2.19 1.76
CA VAL A 89 6.24 -2.76 2.73
C VAL A 89 6.70 -4.16 3.14
N SER A 90 7.15 -4.99 2.19
CA SER A 90 7.71 -6.31 2.48
C SER A 90 8.98 -6.24 3.35
N TRP A 91 9.87 -5.26 3.10
CA TRP A 91 11.07 -5.06 3.91
C TRP A 91 10.74 -4.70 5.35
N VAL A 92 9.75 -3.82 5.55
CA VAL A 92 9.27 -3.47 6.90
C VAL A 92 8.68 -4.67 7.61
N TYR A 93 7.94 -5.54 6.90
CA TYR A 93 7.48 -6.79 7.47
C TYR A 93 8.63 -7.66 7.98
N PHE A 94 9.71 -7.83 7.20
CA PHE A 94 10.90 -8.56 7.65
C PHE A 94 11.58 -7.95 8.88
N ILE A 95 11.67 -6.62 8.93
CA ILE A 95 12.30 -5.90 10.05
C ILE A 95 11.48 -6.08 11.33
N THR A 96 10.16 -5.92 11.24
CA THR A 96 9.26 -5.97 12.39
C THR A 96 9.01 -7.39 12.89
N SER A 97 8.97 -8.37 11.98
CA SER A 97 8.71 -9.78 12.27
C SER A 97 9.97 -10.61 12.53
N ARG A 98 11.14 -9.98 12.71
CA ARG A 98 12.45 -10.67 12.83
C ARG A 98 12.54 -11.71 13.96
N THR A 99 11.69 -11.60 14.98
CA THR A 99 11.60 -12.56 16.10
C THR A 99 10.68 -13.75 15.82
N ARG A 100 9.90 -13.73 14.73
CA ARG A 100 8.89 -14.73 14.38
C ARG A 100 9.31 -15.55 13.17
N ARG A 101 8.74 -16.76 13.05
CA ARG A 101 8.80 -17.54 11.81
C ARG A 101 8.00 -16.79 10.75
N ILE A 102 8.70 -16.37 9.70
CA ILE A 102 8.10 -15.71 8.53
C ILE A 102 7.41 -16.77 7.67
N ASP A 103 6.12 -16.57 7.39
CA ASP A 103 5.38 -17.42 6.45
C ASP A 103 5.62 -16.92 5.02
N GLN A 104 6.24 -17.77 4.20
CA GLN A 104 6.50 -17.47 2.79
C GLN A 104 5.21 -17.22 2.01
N SER A 105 4.15 -17.96 2.33
CA SER A 105 2.85 -17.85 1.65
C SER A 105 2.23 -16.48 1.90
N PHE A 106 2.40 -15.96 3.12
CA PHE A 106 1.92 -14.63 3.48
C PHE A 106 2.67 -13.53 2.72
N LEU A 107 4.01 -13.60 2.67
CA LEU A 107 4.83 -12.65 1.91
C LEU A 107 4.52 -12.65 0.42
N GLN A 108 4.34 -13.84 -0.15
CA GLN A 108 3.93 -13.97 -1.54
C GLN A 108 2.54 -13.35 -1.77
N THR A 109 1.62 -13.55 -0.82
CA THR A 109 0.28 -12.96 -0.88
C THR A 109 0.34 -11.45 -0.89
N ILE A 110 1.05 -10.81 0.05
CA ILE A 110 1.12 -9.34 0.09
C ILE A 110 1.77 -8.74 -1.17
N MET A 111 2.68 -9.47 -1.82
CA MET A 111 3.33 -9.02 -3.06
C MET A 111 2.43 -9.15 -4.30
N ILE A 112 1.63 -10.22 -4.39
CA ILE A 112 0.77 -10.49 -5.56
C ILE A 112 -0.57 -9.75 -5.45
N LEU A 113 -1.11 -9.62 -4.25
CA LEU A 113 -2.40 -8.98 -3.99
C LEU A 113 -2.58 -7.59 -4.61
N PRO A 114 -1.63 -6.63 -4.54
CA PRO A 114 -1.82 -5.30 -5.12
C PRO A 114 -2.01 -5.35 -6.64
N VAL A 115 -1.40 -6.31 -7.35
CA VAL A 115 -1.57 -6.49 -8.80
C VAL A 115 -3.00 -6.92 -9.12
N VAL A 116 -3.51 -7.91 -8.39
CA VAL A 116 -4.89 -8.39 -8.54
C VAL A 116 -5.88 -7.26 -8.26
N VAL A 117 -5.65 -6.52 -7.17
CA VAL A 117 -6.51 -5.39 -6.78
C VAL A 117 -6.41 -4.24 -7.78
N THR A 118 -5.26 -4.00 -8.39
CA THR A 118 -5.09 -2.99 -9.47
C THR A 118 -6.00 -3.32 -10.66
N GLY A 119 -6.01 -4.57 -11.12
CA GLY A 119 -6.87 -5.02 -12.21
C GLY A 119 -8.35 -4.91 -11.87
N ILE A 120 -8.72 -5.36 -10.67
CA ILE A 120 -10.09 -5.22 -10.15
C ILE A 120 -10.52 -3.76 -10.14
N ALA A 121 -9.71 -2.88 -9.53
CA ALA A 121 -10.03 -1.46 -9.40
C ALA A 121 -10.27 -0.79 -10.75
N MET A 122 -9.45 -1.11 -11.75
CA MET A 122 -9.61 -0.58 -13.11
C MET A 122 -10.92 -1.02 -13.77
N ILE A 123 -11.39 -2.24 -13.49
CA ILE A 123 -12.67 -2.75 -14.01
C ILE A 123 -13.85 -2.04 -13.33
N VAL A 124 -13.75 -1.75 -12.03
CA VAL A 124 -14.88 -1.25 -11.22
C VAL A 124 -15.00 0.27 -11.14
N VAL A 125 -13.94 1.02 -11.49
CA VAL A 125 -13.81 2.47 -11.19
C VAL A 125 -15.00 3.33 -11.63
N ASN A 126 -15.66 2.96 -12.74
CA ASN A 126 -16.75 3.73 -13.33
C ASN A 126 -18.16 3.18 -13.01
N SER A 127 -18.28 2.20 -12.12
CA SER A 127 -19.55 1.55 -11.76
C SER A 127 -19.66 1.24 -10.27
N LEU A 128 -20.45 2.06 -9.57
CA LEU A 128 -20.74 1.89 -8.15
C LEU A 128 -21.41 0.53 -7.88
N ALA A 129 -22.39 0.13 -8.70
CA ALA A 129 -23.09 -1.14 -8.54
C ALA A 129 -22.14 -2.35 -8.65
N LEU A 130 -21.18 -2.30 -9.60
CA LEU A 130 -20.18 -3.38 -9.76
C LEU A 130 -19.21 -3.40 -8.58
N ALA A 131 -18.75 -2.24 -8.12
CA ALA A 131 -17.87 -2.13 -6.96
C ALA A 131 -18.53 -2.73 -5.69
N PHE A 132 -19.81 -2.41 -5.42
CA PHE A 132 -20.55 -2.96 -4.28
C PHE A 132 -20.82 -4.46 -4.43
N SER A 133 -21.19 -4.93 -5.63
CA SER A 133 -21.40 -6.37 -5.88
C SER A 133 -20.13 -7.17 -5.63
N LEU A 134 -18.99 -6.70 -6.14
CA LEU A 134 -17.70 -7.35 -5.95
C LEU A 134 -17.26 -7.33 -4.49
N ALA A 135 -17.45 -6.20 -3.79
CA ALA A 135 -17.19 -6.12 -2.36
C ALA A 135 -18.02 -7.14 -1.56
N GLY A 136 -19.30 -7.33 -1.93
CA GLY A 136 -20.16 -8.36 -1.36
C GLY A 136 -19.65 -9.78 -1.59
N VAL A 137 -19.23 -10.11 -2.81
CA VAL A 137 -18.64 -11.42 -3.14
C VAL A 137 -17.34 -11.66 -2.36
N VAL A 138 -16.45 -10.66 -2.28
CA VAL A 138 -15.19 -10.76 -1.52
C VAL A 138 -15.45 -10.91 -0.03
N ALA A 139 -16.43 -10.19 0.53
CA ALA A 139 -16.83 -10.33 1.93
C ALA A 139 -17.36 -11.74 2.23
N ALA A 140 -18.22 -12.28 1.37
CA ALA A 140 -18.71 -13.66 1.46
C ALA A 140 -17.58 -14.68 1.44
N VAL A 141 -16.58 -14.48 0.57
CA VAL A 141 -15.38 -15.33 0.50
C VAL A 141 -14.50 -15.19 1.74
N ARG A 142 -14.38 -14.00 2.33
CA ARG A 142 -13.53 -13.79 3.52
C ARG A 142 -14.15 -14.36 4.80
N PHE A 143 -15.48 -14.49 4.89
CA PHE A 143 -16.12 -15.13 6.04
C PHE A 143 -15.65 -16.58 6.30
N ARG A 144 -15.00 -17.23 5.31
CA ARG A 144 -14.42 -18.57 5.49
C ARG A 144 -12.92 -18.59 5.86
N PHE A 145 -12.26 -17.44 5.99
CA PHE A 145 -10.83 -17.36 6.28
C PHE A 145 -10.52 -16.46 7.47
N THR A 146 -9.99 -17.05 8.54
CA THR A 146 -9.53 -16.31 9.73
C THR A 146 -8.06 -15.94 9.54
N LEU A 147 -7.73 -14.66 9.70
CA LEU A 147 -6.34 -14.22 9.80
C LEU A 147 -5.82 -14.55 11.21
N SER A 148 -4.65 -15.16 11.28
CA SER A 148 -4.04 -15.59 12.54
C SER A 148 -3.66 -14.43 13.46
N GLN A 149 -3.35 -13.24 12.90
CA GLN A 149 -2.92 -12.08 13.65
C GLN A 149 -3.47 -10.75 13.09
N PRO A 150 -3.86 -9.81 13.96
CA PRO A 150 -4.31 -8.47 13.54
C PRO A 150 -3.23 -7.66 12.80
N SER A 151 -1.93 -7.84 13.14
CA SER A 151 -0.82 -7.14 12.47
C SER A 151 -0.71 -7.51 10.99
N ASP A 152 -0.90 -8.79 10.67
CA ASP A 152 -0.77 -9.31 9.31
C ASP A 152 -1.92 -8.81 8.43
N ALA A 153 -3.10 -8.57 9.03
CA ALA A 153 -4.20 -7.91 8.36
C ALA A 153 -3.84 -6.50 7.86
N MET A 154 -3.06 -5.73 8.63
CA MET A 154 -2.67 -4.37 8.23
C MET A 154 -1.81 -4.36 6.96
N TYR A 155 -0.91 -5.32 6.81
CA TYR A 155 -0.09 -5.48 5.58
C TYR A 155 -0.94 -5.86 4.36
N ILE A 156 -1.97 -6.68 4.56
CA ILE A 156 -2.95 -6.97 3.51
C ILE A 156 -3.74 -5.71 3.15
N PHE A 157 -4.20 -4.94 4.13
CA PHE A 157 -4.97 -3.71 3.90
C PHE A 157 -4.17 -2.65 3.14
N VAL A 158 -2.89 -2.43 3.49
CA VAL A 158 -2.06 -1.47 2.74
C VAL A 158 -1.80 -1.96 1.31
N ALA A 159 -1.59 -3.27 1.10
CA ALA A 159 -1.44 -3.83 -0.24
C ALA A 159 -2.70 -3.63 -1.09
N ILE A 160 -3.89 -3.81 -0.51
CA ILE A 160 -5.17 -3.48 -1.15
C ILE A 160 -5.22 -1.98 -1.46
N GLY A 161 -4.89 -1.10 -0.52
CA GLY A 161 -4.89 0.35 -0.73
C GLY A 161 -3.96 0.80 -1.87
N ILE A 162 -2.74 0.25 -1.93
CA ILE A 162 -1.78 0.51 -3.00
C ILE A 162 -2.34 0.04 -4.35
N GLY A 163 -2.94 -1.16 -4.40
CA GLY A 163 -3.56 -1.70 -5.61
C GLY A 163 -4.76 -0.88 -6.07
N LEU A 164 -5.65 -0.50 -5.15
CA LEU A 164 -6.82 0.32 -5.45
C LEU A 164 -6.41 1.67 -6.05
N GLY A 165 -5.50 2.39 -5.39
CA GLY A 165 -5.00 3.68 -5.87
C GLY A 165 -4.32 3.57 -7.23
N SER A 166 -3.58 2.48 -7.48
CA SER A 166 -2.91 2.28 -8.77
C SER A 166 -3.92 1.96 -9.87
N GLY A 167 -4.94 1.17 -9.58
CA GLY A 167 -5.93 0.73 -10.56
C GLY A 167 -6.93 1.82 -10.98
N ILE A 168 -7.23 2.79 -10.10
CA ILE A 168 -8.02 3.97 -10.46
C ILE A 168 -7.20 5.02 -11.23
N GLY A 169 -5.91 4.79 -11.47
CA GLY A 169 -5.07 5.77 -12.15
C GLY A 169 -4.39 6.79 -11.24
N ALA A 170 -4.32 6.56 -9.92
CA ALA A 170 -3.77 7.47 -8.91
C ALA A 170 -2.52 6.90 -8.23
N LEU A 171 -1.52 6.51 -9.03
CA LEU A 171 -0.27 5.88 -8.58
C LEU A 171 0.51 6.75 -7.57
N GLY A 172 0.42 8.08 -7.68
CA GLY A 172 1.00 8.99 -6.69
C GLY A 172 0.42 8.81 -5.28
N ILE A 173 -0.90 8.62 -5.17
CA ILE A 173 -1.56 8.34 -3.88
C ILE A 173 -1.08 7.00 -3.33
N SER A 174 -0.98 5.97 -4.16
CA SER A 174 -0.46 4.66 -3.76
C SER A 174 0.95 4.74 -3.18
N GLY A 175 1.81 5.57 -3.78
CA GLY A 175 3.14 5.85 -3.25
C GLY A 175 3.11 6.50 -1.87
N ILE A 176 2.24 7.50 -1.66
CA ILE A 176 2.07 8.18 -0.36
C ILE A 176 1.54 7.20 0.70
N ILE A 177 0.53 6.39 0.37
CA ILE A 177 -0.01 5.36 1.28
C ILE A 177 1.09 4.41 1.72
N SER A 178 1.87 3.89 0.76
CA SER A 178 2.99 3.00 1.02
C SER A 178 4.03 3.65 1.94
N LEU A 179 4.46 4.88 1.62
CA LEU A 179 5.44 5.62 2.40
C LEU A 179 4.96 5.88 3.83
N MET A 180 3.74 6.37 4.00
CA MET A 180 3.17 6.66 5.32
C MET A 180 3.02 5.39 6.16
N PHE A 181 2.58 4.29 5.56
CA PHE A 181 2.49 3.01 6.25
C PHE A 181 3.85 2.50 6.72
N VAL A 182 4.86 2.57 5.85
CA VAL A 182 6.25 2.16 6.17
C VAL A 182 6.81 3.01 7.31
N VAL A 183 6.69 4.33 7.23
CA VAL A 183 7.18 5.25 8.27
C VAL A 183 6.46 5.00 9.59
N ALA A 184 5.13 4.94 9.59
CA ALA A 184 4.34 4.69 10.80
C ALA A 184 4.71 3.37 11.47
N THR A 185 4.83 2.29 10.69
CA THR A 185 5.16 0.96 11.21
C THR A 185 6.56 0.91 11.81
N LEU A 186 7.55 1.53 11.16
CA LEU A 186 8.91 1.62 11.69
C LEU A 186 8.98 2.48 12.96
N VAL A 187 8.22 3.58 13.03
CA VAL A 187 8.13 4.44 14.22
C VAL A 187 7.53 3.67 15.39
N ILE A 188 6.37 3.02 15.20
CA ILE A 188 5.69 2.23 16.23
C ILE A 188 6.62 1.12 16.76
N TRP A 189 7.26 0.39 15.83
CA TRP A 189 8.18 -0.68 16.18
C TRP A 189 9.41 -0.15 16.95
N LYS A 190 9.95 1.01 16.58
CA LYS A 190 11.08 1.65 17.29
C LYS A 190 10.70 2.14 18.68
N LEU A 191 9.48 2.63 18.86
CA LEU A 191 8.97 3.07 20.16
C LEU A 191 8.66 1.90 21.10
N GLU A 192 8.80 0.65 20.63
CA GLU A 192 8.38 -0.57 21.34
C GLU A 192 6.95 -0.45 21.88
N TYR A 193 6.09 0.27 21.15
CA TYR A 193 4.76 0.63 21.59
C TYR A 193 3.93 -0.64 21.83
N GLY A 194 3.40 -0.78 23.04
CA GLY A 194 2.64 -1.97 23.47
C GLY A 194 3.47 -3.11 24.08
N LYS A 195 4.81 -3.05 24.10
CA LYS A 195 5.63 -3.98 24.89
C LYS A 195 5.81 -3.45 26.32
N THR A 196 4.95 -3.92 27.23
CA THR A 196 4.99 -3.67 28.69
C THR A 196 4.80 -2.20 29.11
N LEU A 197 4.15 -1.97 30.26
CA LEU A 197 3.91 -0.64 30.83
C LEU A 197 5.21 0.13 31.21
N SER A 198 6.36 -0.52 31.05
CA SER A 198 7.69 -0.02 31.39
C SER A 198 8.56 0.27 30.15
N GLY A 199 7.93 0.43 28.97
CA GLY A 199 8.64 0.75 27.73
C GLY A 199 9.27 2.16 27.76
N PRO A 200 10.29 2.43 26.93
CA PRO A 200 10.98 3.73 26.86
C PRO A 200 10.07 4.93 26.63
N PHE A 201 8.94 4.72 25.95
CA PHE A 201 7.93 5.74 25.71
C PHE A 201 7.15 6.12 26.97
N LEU A 202 6.78 5.14 27.80
CA LEU A 202 6.05 5.39 29.04
C LEU A 202 6.97 5.96 30.12
N THR A 203 8.23 5.57 30.19
CA THR A 203 9.22 6.21 31.08
C THR A 203 9.51 7.65 30.68
N MET A 204 9.51 7.97 29.38
CA MET A 204 9.60 9.36 28.89
C MET A 204 8.39 10.20 29.31
N LEU A 205 7.18 9.65 29.28
CA LEU A 205 5.95 10.36 29.67
C LEU A 205 5.76 10.45 31.19
N THR A 206 6.15 9.42 31.94
CA THR A 206 5.86 9.31 33.38
C THR A 206 7.02 9.77 34.26
N ARG A 207 8.22 10.01 33.71
CA ARG A 207 9.45 10.35 34.46
C ARG A 207 9.63 9.46 35.70
N ARG A 208 9.20 8.20 35.60
CA ARG A 208 9.35 7.20 36.65
C ARG A 208 10.62 6.42 36.31
N ASP A 209 11.68 6.69 37.07
CA ASP A 209 12.94 5.97 36.94
C ASP A 209 12.70 4.48 37.18
N ALA A 210 13.10 3.65 36.22
CA ALA A 210 12.96 2.20 36.27
C ALA A 210 13.98 1.53 37.22
N GLY A 211 14.27 2.19 38.36
CA GLY A 211 15.30 1.79 39.33
C GLY A 211 14.78 1.10 40.58
N GLU A 212 13.47 0.83 40.70
CA GLU A 212 12.86 0.34 41.95
C GLU A 212 12.33 -1.11 41.90
N ASP A 213 12.51 -1.84 40.80
CA ASP A 213 11.99 -3.22 40.67
C ASP A 213 13.04 -4.31 41.04
N ASP A 214 14.14 -3.94 41.69
CA ASP A 214 15.16 -4.88 42.23
C ASP A 214 15.03 -4.93 43.77
N TYR A 215 13.96 -5.56 44.28
CA TYR A 215 13.87 -6.10 45.65
C TYR A 215 12.92 -7.31 45.70
#